data_AF-A0A0P1H0G8-F1
#
_entry.id   AF-A0A0P1H0G8-F1
#
_cell.length_a   1.000
_cell.length_b   1.000
_cell.length_c   1.000
_cell.angle_alpha   90.00
_cell.angle_beta   90.00
_cell.angle_gamma   90.00
#
_symmetry.space_group_name_H-M   'P 1'
#
loop_
_entity.id
_entity.type
_entity.pdbx_description
1 polymer ?
#
loop_
_entity_poly.entity_id
_entity_poly.type
_entity_poly.pdbx_seq_one_letter_code
_entity_poly.pdbx_strand_id
1 'polypeptide(L)'
;MSDNALHTGSAKMDPAAAMALFQTLSKGGDDASPESLIRLLGSQSNDPTASMLASMLMEGLGDDEEEEDDAADDSFAEIDKLLALAEDDTLPPDAAAPDQPDTAELEALRELNDTLADALGACPSCWGGEHACPDCGGTGAPGSRLPDKALFHELILPAVRRINQTRPAGQTQAPRSKKPAIQEKQNG
;
A
#
# COMPACT_ATOMS: atom_id res chain seq x y z
N MET A 1 30.55 28.25 20.90
CA MET A 1 30.29 27.29 19.82
C MET A 1 29.55 26.14 20.48
N SER A 2 28.23 26.16 20.38
CA SER A 2 27.34 25.27 21.14
C SER A 2 26.92 24.13 20.23
N ASP A 3 27.28 22.91 20.62
CA ASP A 3 26.91 21.67 19.94
C ASP A 3 25.42 21.39 20.15
N ASN A 4 24.64 21.47 19.08
CA ASN A 4 23.21 21.15 19.07
C ASN A 4 23.04 19.71 18.56
N ALA A 5 23.00 18.75 19.49
CA ALA A 5 22.79 17.34 19.18
C ALA A 5 21.29 17.03 19.06
N LEU A 6 20.80 16.91 17.83
CA LEU A 6 19.46 16.41 17.50
C LEU A 6 19.31 14.96 18.00
N HIS A 7 18.58 14.79 19.10
CA HIS A 7 18.06 13.49 19.56
C HIS A 7 16.94 13.02 18.62
N THR A 8 17.25 12.12 17.70
CA THR A 8 16.26 11.34 16.96
C THR A 8 15.82 10.16 17.83
N GLY A 9 14.85 10.40 18.72
CA GLY A 9 14.18 9.36 19.47
C GLY A 9 13.36 8.48 18.55
N SER A 10 13.93 7.38 18.05
CA SER A 10 13.16 6.28 17.46
C SER A 10 12.28 5.68 18.55
N ALA A 11 11.02 6.13 18.63
CA ALA A 11 9.99 5.46 19.41
C ALA A 11 9.81 4.06 18.83
N LYS A 12 10.37 3.06 19.53
CA LYS A 12 10.10 1.65 19.26
C LYS A 12 8.64 1.40 19.58
N MET A 13 7.80 1.45 18.56
CA MET A 13 6.40 1.08 18.67
C MET A 13 6.33 -0.40 19.05
N ASP A 14 5.64 -0.71 20.15
CA ASP A 14 5.53 -2.07 20.67
C ASP A 14 4.79 -2.94 19.64
N PRO A 15 5.36 -4.06 19.17
CA PRO A 15 4.71 -4.92 18.19
C PRO A 15 3.34 -5.45 18.66
N ALA A 16 3.10 -5.53 19.98
CA ALA A 16 1.80 -5.90 20.51
C ALA A 16 0.74 -4.81 20.25
N ALA A 17 1.11 -3.54 20.33
CA ALA A 17 0.21 -2.42 20.07
C ALA A 17 -0.15 -2.31 18.58
N ALA A 18 0.82 -2.57 17.69
CA ALA A 18 0.58 -2.58 16.24
C ALA A 18 -0.38 -3.71 15.82
N MET A 19 -0.27 -4.89 16.44
CA MET A 19 -1.16 -6.02 16.18
C MET A 19 -2.59 -5.78 16.71
N ALA A 20 -2.74 -5.13 17.87
CA ALA A 20 -4.05 -4.78 18.41
C ALA A 20 -4.80 -3.81 17.49
N LEU A 21 -4.11 -2.79 16.97
CA LEU A 21 -4.68 -1.82 16.03
C LEU A 21 -5.15 -2.48 14.71
N PHE A 22 -4.35 -3.41 14.19
CA PHE A 22 -4.68 -4.14 12.96
C PHE A 22 -5.89 -5.07 13.17
N GLN A 23 -6.01 -5.72 14.33
CA GLN A 23 -7.16 -6.57 14.64
C GLN A 23 -8.45 -5.78 14.83
N THR A 24 -8.40 -4.57 15.39
CA THR A 24 -9.58 -3.69 15.48
C THR A 24 -10.02 -3.18 14.11
N LEU A 25 -9.09 -2.84 13.21
CA LEU A 25 -9.42 -2.37 11.85
C LEU A 25 -9.89 -3.51 10.93
N SER A 26 -9.33 -4.71 11.07
CA SER A 26 -9.69 -5.87 10.26
C SER A 26 -11.02 -6.52 10.68
N LYS A 27 -11.51 -6.23 11.88
CA LYS A 27 -12.80 -6.71 12.39
C LYS A 27 -13.85 -5.63 12.13
N GLY A 28 -14.02 -5.28 10.85
CA GLY A 28 -15.04 -4.36 10.35
C GLY A 28 -16.44 -4.92 10.55
N GLY A 29 -16.93 -4.83 11.78
CA GLY A 29 -18.35 -4.95 12.10
C GLY A 29 -18.86 -3.57 12.49
N ASP A 30 -20.06 -3.24 12.03
CA ASP A 30 -20.79 -1.97 12.22
C ASP A 30 -21.01 -1.53 13.69
N ASP A 31 -20.39 -2.22 14.67
CA ASP A 31 -20.51 -1.96 16.11
C ASP A 31 -19.29 -1.22 16.70
N ALA A 32 -18.34 -0.76 15.88
CA ALA A 32 -17.20 0.02 16.34
C ALA A 32 -17.65 1.42 16.75
N SER A 33 -18.22 1.54 17.96
CA SER A 33 -18.71 2.83 18.45
C SER A 33 -17.55 3.84 18.52
N PRO A 34 -17.78 5.10 18.12
CA PRO A 34 -16.75 6.14 18.13
C PRO A 34 -16.06 6.29 19.50
N GLU A 35 -16.80 6.04 20.58
CA GLU A 35 -16.29 6.09 21.95
C GLU A 35 -15.18 5.06 22.24
N SER A 36 -15.23 3.89 21.61
CA SER A 36 -14.24 2.83 21.80
C SER A 36 -12.88 3.19 21.18
N LEU A 37 -12.89 3.89 20.04
CA LEU A 37 -11.70 4.42 19.38
C LEU A 37 -11.07 5.56 20.18
N ILE A 38 -11.89 6.45 20.74
CA ILE A 38 -11.42 7.57 21.58
C ILE A 38 -10.71 7.05 22.84
N ARG A 39 -11.25 6.00 23.49
CA ARG A 39 -10.58 5.35 24.65
C ARG A 39 -9.27 4.67 24.28
N LEU A 40 -9.16 4.10 23.08
CA LEU A 40 -7.94 3.43 22.62
C LEU A 40 -6.82 4.44 22.29
N LEU A 41 -7.17 5.59 21.68
CA LEU A 41 -6.25 6.69 21.42
C LEU A 41 -5.81 7.40 22.72
N GLY A 42 -6.74 7.62 23.66
CA GLY A 42 -6.45 8.32 24.91
C GLY A 42 -5.60 7.54 25.94
N SER A 43 -5.51 6.21 25.83
CA SER A 43 -4.87 5.37 26.86
C SER A 43 -3.39 5.05 26.60
N GLN A 44 -2.86 5.31 25.40
CA GLN A 44 -1.48 4.89 25.06
C GLN A 44 -0.56 5.98 24.47
N SER A 45 -1.05 7.17 24.14
CA SER A 45 -0.20 8.21 23.54
C SER A 45 -0.04 9.43 24.43
N ASN A 46 1.17 9.67 24.93
CA ASN A 46 1.62 11.01 25.39
C ASN A 46 1.97 11.93 24.20
N ASP A 47 1.38 11.69 23.03
CA ASP A 47 1.71 12.39 21.80
C ASP A 47 0.83 13.64 21.67
N PRO A 48 1.40 14.86 21.62
CA PRO A 48 0.63 16.11 21.52
C PRO A 48 -0.23 16.16 20.26
N THR A 49 0.15 15.42 19.20
CA THR A 49 -0.59 15.35 17.94
C THR A 49 -1.88 14.56 18.08
N ALA A 50 -1.86 13.49 18.88
CA ALA A 50 -3.05 12.67 19.16
C ALA A 50 -4.09 13.43 20.00
N SER A 51 -3.62 14.29 20.92
CA SER A 51 -4.48 15.18 21.71
C SER A 51 -5.24 16.17 20.82
N MET A 52 -4.56 16.78 19.85
CA MET A 52 -5.20 17.74 18.93
C MET A 52 -6.26 17.07 18.04
N LEU A 53 -5.98 15.85 17.58
CA LEU A 53 -6.89 15.08 16.73
C LEU A 53 -8.12 14.58 17.50
N ALA A 54 -7.95 14.20 18.77
CA ALA A 54 -9.05 13.86 19.67
C ALA A 54 -9.97 15.06 19.95
N SER A 55 -9.41 16.27 20.12
CA SER A 55 -10.21 17.49 20.28
C SER A 55 -11.05 17.81 19.05
N MET A 56 -10.50 17.66 17.84
CA MET A 56 -11.25 17.93 16.60
C MET A 56 -12.39 16.92 16.36
N LEU A 57 -12.25 15.67 16.82
CA LEU A 57 -13.32 14.67 16.73
C LEU A 57 -14.43 14.90 17.76
N MET A 58 -14.10 15.39 18.96
CA MET A 58 -15.11 15.74 19.96
C MET A 58 -15.95 16.96 19.56
N GLU A 59 -15.35 17.96 18.90
CA GLU A 59 -16.10 19.10 18.37
C GLU A 59 -17.07 18.73 17.23
N GLY A 60 -16.79 17.65 16.48
CA GLY A 60 -17.66 17.17 15.41
C GLY A 60 -18.82 16.28 15.86
N LEU A 61 -18.81 15.81 17.12
CA LEU A 61 -19.88 14.99 17.71
C LEU A 61 -20.82 15.81 18.61
N GLY A 62 -20.78 17.14 18.48
CA GLY A 62 -21.68 18.02 19.22
C GLY A 62 -23.12 17.82 18.77
N ASP A 63 -23.89 17.17 19.65
CA ASP A 63 -25.35 17.27 19.83
C ASP A 63 -26.15 17.60 18.55
N ASP A 64 -26.37 16.58 17.72
CA ASP A 64 -27.66 16.44 17.05
C ASP A 64 -28.65 15.98 18.14
N GLU A 65 -29.17 16.93 18.91
CA GLU A 65 -30.41 16.71 19.66
C GLU A 65 -31.50 16.42 18.63
N GLU A 66 -31.80 15.14 18.43
CA GLU A 66 -32.93 14.68 17.64
C GLU A 66 -34.22 15.20 18.30
N GLU A 67 -34.68 16.39 17.91
CA GLU A 67 -36.07 16.77 18.03
C GLU A 67 -36.88 15.83 17.12
N GLU A 68 -37.43 14.77 17.72
CA GLU A 68 -38.50 13.95 17.13
C GLU A 68 -39.74 14.84 16.92
N ASP A 69 -39.77 15.58 15.82
CA ASP A 69 -40.96 16.31 15.35
C ASP A 69 -41.79 15.37 14.46
N ASP A 70 -42.87 14.84 15.04
CA ASP A 70 -43.91 14.03 14.39
C ASP A 70 -44.70 14.84 13.33
N ALA A 71 -44.05 15.19 12.23
CA ALA A 71 -44.69 15.80 11.06
C ALA A 71 -44.20 15.14 9.75
N ALA A 72 -44.33 13.81 9.68
CA ALA A 72 -44.17 13.06 8.44
C ALA A 72 -45.36 13.33 7.49
N ASP A 73 -45.30 14.42 6.70
CA ASP A 73 -45.95 14.45 5.37
C ASP A 73 -45.51 15.59 4.43
N ASP A 74 -44.68 16.57 4.84
CA ASP A 74 -44.28 17.70 3.96
C ASP A 74 -42.82 17.67 3.46
N SER A 75 -41.98 16.77 3.99
CA SER A 75 -40.53 16.76 3.74
C SER A 75 -40.09 16.18 2.39
N PHE A 76 -40.99 15.48 1.67
CA PHE A 76 -40.69 14.98 0.31
C PHE A 76 -40.77 16.08 -0.77
N ALA A 77 -41.59 17.11 -0.57
CA ALA A 77 -41.72 18.21 -1.53
C ALA A 77 -40.49 19.14 -1.52
N GLU A 78 -39.78 19.21 -0.39
CA GLU A 78 -38.59 20.04 -0.24
C GLU A 78 -37.34 19.39 -0.86
N ILE A 79 -37.27 18.05 -0.85
CA ILE A 79 -36.23 17.29 -1.55
C ILE A 79 -36.36 17.44 -3.07
N ASP A 80 -37.58 17.35 -3.63
CA ASP A 80 -37.82 17.57 -5.07
C ASP A 80 -37.46 19.01 -5.49
N LYS A 81 -37.67 19.99 -4.60
CA LYS A 81 -37.31 21.39 -4.85
C LYS A 81 -35.80 21.62 -4.77
N LEU A 82 -35.09 20.93 -3.88
CA LEU A 82 -33.62 20.95 -3.82
C LEU A 82 -33.01 20.24 -5.03
N LEU A 83 -33.62 19.15 -5.50
CA LEU A 83 -33.19 18.44 -6.70
C LEU A 83 -33.41 19.30 -7.95
N ALA A 84 -34.54 20.00 -8.06
CA ALA A 84 -34.83 20.93 -9.16
C ALA A 84 -33.95 22.19 -9.16
N LEU A 85 -33.38 22.59 -8.02
CA LEU A 85 -32.38 23.67 -7.93
C LEU A 85 -30.96 23.19 -8.28
N ALA A 86 -30.68 21.89 -8.15
CA ALA A 86 -29.41 21.29 -8.57
C ALA A 86 -29.36 20.99 -10.08
N GLU A 87 -30.51 21.01 -10.77
CA GLU A 87 -30.57 20.85 -12.24
C GLU A 87 -30.16 22.11 -13.00
N ASP A 88 -29.95 23.25 -12.33
CA ASP A 88 -29.38 24.49 -12.90
C ASP A 88 -27.88 24.65 -12.58
N ASP A 89 -27.21 23.57 -12.15
CA ASP A 89 -25.75 23.50 -12.23
C ASP A 89 -25.38 23.19 -13.69
N THR A 90 -25.32 24.26 -14.49
CA THR A 90 -24.39 24.33 -15.61
C THR A 90 -22.98 24.14 -15.05
N LEU A 91 -22.61 22.89 -14.77
CA LEU A 91 -21.24 22.47 -14.57
C LEU A 91 -20.45 23.08 -15.73
N PRO A 92 -19.48 23.97 -15.46
CA PRO A 92 -18.75 24.63 -16.52
C PRO A 92 -18.18 23.54 -17.45
N PRO A 93 -18.44 23.60 -18.77
CA PRO A 93 -17.93 22.62 -19.72
C PRO A 93 -16.38 22.60 -19.78
N ASP A 94 -15.74 23.51 -19.04
CA ASP A 94 -14.30 23.61 -18.81
C ASP A 94 -13.81 22.86 -17.56
N ALA A 95 -14.62 21.99 -16.95
CA ALA A 95 -14.09 20.86 -16.18
C ALA A 95 -13.36 19.93 -17.17
N ALA A 96 -12.16 20.38 -17.55
CA ALA A 96 -11.24 19.77 -18.47
C ALA A 96 -11.29 18.26 -18.25
N ALA A 97 -11.71 17.54 -19.30
CA ALA A 97 -11.67 16.10 -19.31
C ALA A 97 -10.33 15.67 -18.71
N PRO A 98 -10.32 14.79 -17.68
CA PRO A 98 -9.09 14.41 -17.01
C PRO A 98 -8.11 14.00 -18.10
N ASP A 99 -6.92 14.63 -18.11
CA ASP A 99 -5.83 14.35 -19.04
C ASP A 99 -5.72 12.83 -19.17
N GLN A 100 -6.34 12.27 -20.20
CA GLN A 100 -6.38 10.83 -20.34
C GLN A 100 -4.94 10.46 -20.63
N PRO A 101 -4.31 9.63 -19.78
CA PRO A 101 -2.93 9.25 -19.99
C PRO A 101 -2.80 8.74 -21.42
N ASP A 102 -1.87 9.31 -22.17
CA ASP A 102 -1.67 9.03 -23.59
C ASP A 102 -1.66 7.51 -23.77
N THR A 103 -2.70 6.98 -24.41
CA THR A 103 -2.92 5.53 -24.50
C THR A 103 -1.70 4.80 -25.11
N ALA A 104 -0.97 5.51 -25.97
CA ALA A 104 0.29 5.07 -26.56
C ALA A 104 1.42 4.91 -25.52
N GLU A 105 1.53 5.80 -24.53
CA GLU A 105 2.53 5.70 -23.47
C GLU A 105 2.26 4.47 -22.58
N LEU A 106 1.00 4.24 -22.21
CA LEU A 106 0.61 3.07 -21.42
C LEU A 106 0.90 1.76 -22.16
N GLU A 107 0.68 1.71 -23.47
CA GLU A 107 0.98 0.55 -24.30
C GLU A 107 2.50 0.29 -24.35
N ALA A 108 3.31 1.33 -24.57
CA ALA A 108 4.76 1.23 -24.56
C ALA A 108 5.32 0.73 -23.22
N LEU A 109 4.74 1.19 -22.10
CA LEU A 109 5.14 0.73 -20.76
C LEU A 109 4.79 -0.75 -20.51
N ARG A 110 3.66 -1.22 -21.05
CA ARG A 110 3.28 -2.64 -20.96
C ARG A 110 4.23 -3.52 -21.75
N GLU A 111 4.54 -3.13 -22.99
CA GLU A 111 5.50 -3.86 -23.83
C GLU A 111 6.89 -3.91 -23.17
N LEU A 112 7.33 -2.81 -22.56
CA LEU A 112 8.58 -2.78 -21.81
C LEU A 112 8.53 -3.69 -20.57
N ASN A 113 7.40 -3.73 -19.86
CA ASN A 113 7.23 -4.61 -18.70
C ASN A 113 7.32 -6.09 -19.12
N ASP A 114 6.64 -6.46 -20.20
CA ASP A 114 6.66 -7.83 -20.75
C ASP A 114 8.09 -8.23 -21.15
N THR A 115 8.78 -7.33 -21.86
CA THR A 115 10.18 -7.53 -22.27
C THR A 115 11.10 -7.75 -21.07
N LEU A 116 10.93 -6.97 -20.00
CA LEU A 116 11.72 -7.12 -18.77
C LEU A 116 11.38 -8.41 -18.02
N ALA A 117 10.11 -8.81 -17.99
CA ALA A 117 9.67 -10.05 -17.38
C ALA A 117 10.31 -11.26 -18.10
N ASP A 118 10.32 -11.26 -19.43
CA ASP A 118 10.97 -12.30 -20.23
C ASP A 118 12.48 -12.33 -20.02
N ALA A 119 13.12 -11.15 -20.00
CA ALA A 119 14.55 -11.03 -19.71
C ALA A 119 14.93 -11.61 -18.35
N LEU A 120 14.04 -11.57 -17.36
CA LEU A 120 14.28 -12.06 -16.00
C LEU A 120 13.67 -13.44 -15.72
N GLY A 121 12.91 -14.01 -16.66
CA GLY A 121 12.15 -15.25 -16.43
C GLY A 121 11.08 -15.09 -15.34
N ALA A 122 10.40 -13.95 -15.29
CA ALA A 122 9.31 -13.64 -14.38
C ALA A 122 7.94 -13.77 -15.08
N CYS A 123 6.85 -13.69 -14.32
CA CYS A 123 5.51 -13.53 -14.87
C CYS A 123 5.23 -12.03 -15.10
N PRO A 124 4.92 -11.59 -16.34
CA PRO A 124 4.67 -10.17 -16.63
C PRO A 124 3.48 -9.61 -15.83
N SER A 125 2.45 -10.43 -15.62
CA SER A 125 1.23 -9.99 -14.94
C SER A 125 1.37 -9.76 -13.44
N CYS A 126 2.27 -10.48 -12.75
CA CYS A 126 2.27 -10.48 -11.27
C CYS A 126 3.65 -10.39 -10.63
N TRP A 127 4.74 -10.67 -11.35
CA TRP A 127 6.11 -10.64 -10.83
C TRP A 127 6.35 -11.46 -9.55
N GLY A 128 5.47 -12.44 -9.27
CA GLY A 128 5.49 -13.27 -8.06
C GLY A 128 4.81 -12.65 -6.83
N GLY A 129 4.15 -11.50 -6.97
CA GLY A 129 3.42 -10.84 -5.87
C GLY A 129 2.02 -11.40 -5.60
N GLU A 130 1.43 -12.10 -6.57
CA GLU A 130 0.06 -12.65 -6.47
C GLU A 130 0.08 -14.18 -6.39
N HIS A 131 -0.39 -14.74 -5.28
CA HIS A 131 -0.38 -16.18 -5.00
C HIS A 131 -1.37 -16.98 -5.87
N ALA A 132 -2.45 -16.35 -6.33
CA ALA A 132 -3.48 -16.98 -7.16
C ALA A 132 -3.46 -16.46 -8.60
N CYS A 133 -2.30 -16.03 -9.11
CA CYS A 133 -2.19 -15.44 -10.44
C CYS A 133 -2.68 -16.43 -11.51
N PRO A 134 -3.64 -16.03 -12.38
CA PRO A 134 -4.21 -16.94 -13.37
C PRO A 134 -3.20 -17.44 -14.41
N ASP A 135 -2.12 -16.69 -14.66
CA ASP A 135 -1.13 -17.01 -15.68
C ASP A 135 -0.02 -17.95 -15.19
N CYS A 136 0.34 -17.87 -13.91
CA CYS A 136 1.49 -18.60 -13.36
C CYS A 136 1.21 -19.38 -12.08
N GLY A 137 -0.02 -19.39 -11.56
CA GLY A 137 -0.37 -20.07 -10.31
C GLY A 137 0.45 -19.60 -9.11
N GLY A 138 0.84 -18.33 -9.09
CA GLY A 138 1.63 -17.72 -8.02
C GLY A 138 3.11 -18.05 -7.95
N THR A 139 3.68 -18.77 -8.93
CA THR A 139 5.12 -19.05 -8.95
C THR A 139 5.93 -18.01 -9.74
N GLY A 140 5.34 -16.89 -10.16
CA GLY A 140 5.84 -15.98 -11.20
C GLY A 140 7.01 -15.05 -10.83
N ALA A 141 7.78 -15.35 -9.78
CA ALA A 141 8.92 -14.54 -9.37
C ALA A 141 10.05 -14.55 -10.41
N PRO A 142 10.96 -13.55 -10.44
CA PRO A 142 12.15 -13.57 -11.29
C PRO A 142 12.96 -14.86 -11.13
N GLY A 143 13.32 -15.49 -12.25
CA GLY A 143 14.00 -16.79 -12.30
C GLY A 143 13.10 -18.01 -12.13
N SER A 144 11.77 -17.83 -12.06
CA SER A 144 10.81 -18.95 -12.03
C SER A 144 10.67 -19.67 -13.36
N ARG A 145 10.90 -18.95 -14.47
CA ARG A 145 10.99 -19.48 -15.84
C ARG A 145 12.42 -19.33 -16.36
N LEU A 146 12.72 -20.02 -17.45
CA LEU A 146 13.99 -19.85 -18.15
C LEU A 146 14.04 -18.42 -18.76
N PRO A 147 14.98 -17.55 -18.35
CA PRO A 147 15.05 -16.20 -18.91
C PRO A 147 15.44 -16.19 -20.39
N ASP A 148 14.91 -15.24 -21.15
CA ASP A 148 15.37 -15.02 -22.52
C ASP A 148 16.83 -14.55 -22.51
N LYS A 149 17.69 -15.32 -23.15
CA LYS A 149 19.15 -15.08 -23.12
C LYS A 149 19.55 -13.81 -23.85
N ALA A 150 18.89 -13.49 -24.96
CA ALA A 150 19.21 -12.30 -25.74
C ALA A 150 18.82 -11.05 -24.97
N LEU A 151 17.58 -10.99 -24.47
CA LEU A 151 17.08 -9.87 -23.68
C LEU A 151 17.85 -9.70 -22.36
N PHE A 152 18.19 -10.80 -21.68
CA PHE A 152 19.03 -10.74 -20.47
C PHE A 152 20.42 -10.14 -20.78
N HIS A 153 21.05 -10.57 -21.88
CA HIS A 153 22.36 -10.07 -22.30
C HIS A 153 22.33 -8.58 -22.67
N GLU A 154 21.24 -8.12 -23.30
CA GLU A 154 21.07 -6.75 -23.75
C GLU A 154 20.72 -5.81 -22.59
N LEU A 155 19.71 -6.15 -21.78
CA LEU A 155 19.12 -5.26 -20.79
C LEU A 155 19.73 -5.42 -19.39
N ILE A 156 19.95 -6.66 -18.95
CA ILE A 156 20.27 -6.95 -17.54
C ILE A 156 21.79 -7.06 -17.31
N LEU A 157 22.49 -7.71 -18.21
CA LEU A 157 23.93 -7.98 -18.07
C LEU A 157 24.80 -6.71 -17.94
N PRO A 158 24.52 -5.58 -18.63
CA PRO A 158 25.26 -4.34 -18.41
C PRO A 158 25.13 -3.81 -16.98
N ALA A 159 23.93 -3.86 -16.39
CA ALA A 159 23.68 -3.42 -15.02
C ALA A 159 24.41 -4.33 -14.01
N VAL A 160 24.32 -5.66 -14.19
CA VAL A 160 25.03 -6.64 -13.35
C VAL A 160 26.54 -6.42 -13.39
N ARG A 161 27.11 -6.17 -14.58
CA ARG A 161 28.54 -5.85 -14.74
C ARG A 161 28.93 -4.58 -13.97
N ARG A 162 28.12 -3.52 -14.07
CA ARG A 162 28.36 -2.26 -13.35
C ARG A 162 28.36 -2.47 -11.83
N ILE A 163 27.36 -3.19 -11.31
CA ILE A 163 27.28 -3.52 -9.88
C ILE A 163 28.54 -4.27 -9.42
N ASN A 164 28.97 -5.28 -10.18
CA ASN A 164 30.15 -6.08 -9.86
C ASN A 164 31.45 -5.27 -9.91
N GLN A 165 31.56 -4.27 -10.79
CA GLN A 165 32.72 -3.37 -10.87
C GLN A 165 32.77 -2.38 -9.69
N THR A 166 31.62 -1.93 -9.20
CA THR A 166 31.55 -1.01 -8.05
C THR A 166 31.77 -1.68 -6.70
N ARG A 167 31.77 -3.02 -6.65
CA ARG A 167 31.96 -3.75 -5.40
C ARG A 167 33.44 -3.62 -4.95
N PRO A 168 33.72 -3.02 -3.78
CA PRO A 168 35.08 -2.85 -3.31
C PRO A 168 35.75 -4.22 -3.14
N ALA A 169 37.00 -4.33 -3.60
CA ALA A 169 37.78 -5.57 -3.68
C ALA A 169 37.95 -6.32 -2.34
N GLY A 170 37.58 -5.72 -1.20
CA GLY A 170 37.61 -6.34 0.12
C GLY A 170 36.33 -7.11 0.52
N GLN A 171 35.22 -6.97 -0.22
CA GLN A 171 34.01 -7.77 0.02
C GLN A 171 34.06 -9.04 -0.84
N THR A 172 35.07 -9.88 -0.66
CA THR A 172 35.04 -11.25 -1.17
C THR A 172 33.90 -11.94 -0.42
N GLN A 173 32.78 -12.20 -1.09
CA GLN A 173 31.71 -13.00 -0.52
C GLN A 173 32.36 -14.25 0.05
N ALA A 174 32.28 -14.42 1.38
CA ALA A 174 32.77 -15.63 2.02
C ALA A 174 32.17 -16.81 1.26
N PRO A 175 33.00 -17.79 0.82
CA PRO A 175 32.53 -18.89 0.02
C PRO A 175 31.33 -19.51 0.74
N ARG A 176 30.15 -19.45 0.12
CA ARG A 176 28.92 -20.01 0.69
C ARG A 176 29.24 -21.46 1.03
N SER A 177 29.35 -21.73 2.33
CA SER A 177 29.71 -23.04 2.85
C SER A 177 28.86 -24.09 2.15
N LYS A 178 29.51 -24.98 1.41
CA LYS A 178 28.85 -26.12 0.76
C LYS A 178 27.98 -26.78 1.83
N LYS A 179 26.66 -26.74 1.64
CA LYS A 179 25.68 -27.40 2.52
C LYS A 179 26.14 -28.86 2.65
N PRO A 180 26.38 -29.38 3.86
CA PRO A 180 26.84 -30.75 4.02
C PRO A 180 25.81 -31.69 3.40
N ALA A 181 26.29 -32.60 2.57
CA ALA A 181 25.49 -33.67 1.99
C ALA A 181 24.74 -34.38 3.12
N ILE A 182 23.41 -34.33 3.09
CA ILE A 182 22.56 -35.15 3.95
C ILE A 182 22.84 -36.58 3.50
N GLN A 183 23.66 -37.31 4.26
CA GLN A 183 23.87 -38.73 4.08
C GLN A 183 22.59 -39.44 4.50
N GLU A 184 21.81 -39.83 3.50
CA GLU A 184 20.64 -40.67 3.60
C GLU A 184 21.08 -42.04 4.14
N LYS A 185 20.95 -42.22 5.46
CA LYS A 185 21.15 -43.52 6.09
C LYS A 185 20.01 -44.44 5.66
N GLN A 186 20.34 -45.35 4.75
CA GLN A 186 19.61 -46.58 4.49
C GLN A 186 19.50 -47.37 5.80
N ASN A 187 18.31 -47.43 6.39
CA ASN A 187 17.95 -48.45 7.38
C ASN A 187 16.94 -49.38 6.71
N GLY A 188 17.22 -50.68 6.81
CA GLY A 188 16.52 -51.77 6.14
C GLY A 188 15.22 -52.22 6.78
#